data_AF-F8F1F7-F1
#
_entry.id   AF-F8F1F7-F1
#
_cell.length_a   1.000
_cell.length_b   1.000
_cell.length_c   1.000
_cell.angle_alpha   90.00
_cell.angle_beta   90.00
_cell.angle_gamma   90.00
#
_symmetry.space_group_name_H-M   'P 1'
#
loop_
_entity.id
_entity.type
_entity.pdbx_description
1 polymer ?
#
loop_
_entity_poly.entity_id
_entity_poly.type
_entity_poly.pdbx_seq_one_letter_code
_entity_poly.pdbx_strand_id
1 'polypeptide(L)'
;MKPRLYAALCLVSILVPLEAETFRTTLKGTIEVSPLRPEGKSLTMTYIDAVVVTLSPESAFLKGIEIELKVPQIYLKYRSSVGMSLYNGLKELPKPGVVDFQLDRLAFEIIPAKLQAVFQIPLRQGHGLRTSPYVTVPTGIIPPTTFPLVIRLMPLIKGLSEEVETMEFNLTVRPIIADEGALRLRVRPPEAMKDKPFTVLIDDVVVPDFSKERILKTGEHYLSIISEDFRTESRTFIIERARTLDMTVDLRDTTPVLQFEVPENTRVYLDDILLTNSRQPFSVEPGQHTVRFQVGDYSVVKHLTIEKGKTYNIALTIDVLIKED
;
A
#
# COMPACT_ATOMS: atom_id res chain seq x y z
N MET A 1 60.84 9.62 26.01
CA MET A 1 60.12 10.80 25.48
C MET A 1 60.59 11.06 24.06
N LYS A 2 59.82 11.16 22.97
CA LYS A 2 58.41 10.93 22.64
C LYS A 2 58.41 10.69 21.09
N PRO A 3 58.27 9.46 20.58
CA PRO A 3 57.96 9.23 19.17
C PRO A 3 56.53 8.68 19.08
N ARG A 4 55.54 9.44 19.56
CA ARG A 4 54.13 9.04 19.51
C ARG A 4 53.19 10.18 19.10
N LEU A 5 53.72 11.32 18.67
CA LEU A 5 52.91 12.49 18.30
C LEU A 5 52.77 12.73 16.79
N TYR A 6 53.59 12.09 15.95
CA TYR A 6 53.53 12.30 14.49
C TYR A 6 52.61 11.32 13.76
N ALA A 7 52.25 10.17 14.37
CA ALA A 7 51.31 9.23 13.77
C ALA A 7 49.83 9.67 13.90
N ALA A 8 49.54 10.64 14.78
CA ALA A 8 48.19 11.17 14.94
C ALA A 8 47.86 12.32 13.96
N LEU A 9 48.86 12.93 13.32
CA LEU A 9 48.64 14.07 12.42
C LEU A 9 48.38 13.66 10.95
N CYS A 10 48.72 12.42 10.56
CA CYS A 10 48.45 11.90 9.21
C CYS A 10 47.13 11.12 9.08
N LEU A 11 46.38 10.93 10.16
CA LEU A 11 45.08 10.24 10.14
C LEU A 11 43.87 11.20 10.11
N VAL A 12 44.10 12.52 10.03
CA VAL A 12 43.05 13.56 9.99
C VAL A 12 42.82 14.10 8.57
N SER A 13 43.66 13.74 7.60
CA SER A 13 43.43 14.05 6.20
C SER A 13 42.55 12.99 5.53
N ILE A 14 41.49 13.45 4.86
CA ILE A 14 40.49 12.71 4.05
C ILE A 14 39.16 12.42 4.77
N LEU A 15 38.54 13.49 5.28
CA LEU A 15 37.08 13.67 5.14
C LEU A 15 36.90 14.89 4.24
N VAL A 16 37.29 14.75 2.97
CA VAL A 16 36.88 15.72 1.95
C VAL A 16 35.38 15.48 1.76
N PRO A 17 34.49 16.44 2.06
CA PRO A 17 33.10 16.29 1.70
C PRO A 17 33.04 16.06 0.18
N LEU A 18 32.22 15.10 -0.27
CA LEU A 18 31.89 15.04 -1.70
C LEU A 18 31.32 16.41 -2.06
N GLU A 19 32.09 17.21 -2.80
CA GLU A 19 31.66 18.54 -3.19
C GLU A 19 30.59 18.41 -4.27
N ALA A 20 29.53 19.21 -4.12
CA ALA A 20 28.52 19.36 -5.13
C ALA A 20 29.15 19.85 -6.44
N GLU A 21 28.82 19.19 -7.55
CA GLU A 21 29.27 19.59 -8.88
C GLU A 21 28.48 20.80 -9.36
N THR A 22 29.20 21.84 -9.77
CA THR A 22 28.61 23.03 -10.37
C THR A 22 28.65 22.95 -11.89
N PHE A 23 27.51 23.14 -12.56
CA PHE A 23 27.44 23.13 -14.01
C PHE A 23 26.28 23.95 -14.56
N ARG A 24 26.49 24.53 -15.75
CA ARG A 24 25.45 25.15 -16.56
C ARG A 24 24.93 24.16 -17.60
N THR A 25 23.62 24.06 -17.76
CA THR A 25 22.97 23.20 -18.76
C THR A 25 21.63 23.77 -19.20
N THR A 26 21.06 23.23 -20.26
CA THR A 26 19.69 23.51 -20.67
C THR A 26 18.77 22.42 -20.13
N LEU A 27 17.85 22.83 -19.26
CA LEU A 27 16.80 21.98 -18.72
C LEU A 27 15.63 21.90 -19.69
N LYS A 28 15.33 20.71 -20.20
CA LYS A 28 14.19 20.46 -21.10
C LYS A 28 12.85 20.42 -20.38
N GLY A 29 12.86 20.04 -19.10
CA GLY A 29 11.69 20.08 -18.24
C GLY A 29 11.68 18.97 -17.20
N THR A 30 10.49 18.69 -16.68
CA THR A 30 10.27 17.75 -15.59
C THR A 30 9.42 16.57 -16.04
N ILE A 31 9.85 15.37 -15.66
CA ILE A 31 9.10 14.12 -15.78
C ILE A 31 8.68 13.69 -14.38
N GLU A 32 7.37 13.66 -14.15
CA GLU A 32 6.80 13.05 -12.95
C GLU A 32 6.54 11.57 -13.21
N VAL A 33 7.12 10.72 -12.37
CA VAL A 33 6.93 9.27 -12.41
C VAL A 33 5.83 8.89 -11.44
N SER A 34 4.80 8.22 -11.95
CA SER A 34 3.65 7.78 -11.16
C SER A 34 3.32 6.33 -11.49
N PRO A 35 3.00 5.49 -10.49
CA PRO A 35 2.55 4.12 -10.77
C PRO A 35 1.22 4.09 -11.57
N LEU A 36 0.45 5.17 -11.58
CA LEU A 36 -0.79 5.28 -12.35
C LEU A 36 -0.57 5.50 -13.85
N ARG A 37 0.67 5.81 -14.27
CA ARG A 37 1.08 6.01 -15.66
C ARG A 37 2.25 5.07 -16.01
N PRO A 38 1.99 3.75 -16.15
CA PRO A 38 3.02 2.73 -16.37
C PRO A 38 3.82 2.92 -17.66
N GLU A 39 3.23 3.58 -18.67
CA GLU A 39 3.89 3.94 -19.93
C GLU A 39 5.03 4.95 -19.76
N GLY A 40 5.00 5.72 -18.66
CA GLY A 40 5.95 6.78 -18.36
C GLY A 40 5.80 8.01 -19.24
N LYS A 41 6.84 8.84 -19.28
CA LYS A 41 6.86 10.07 -20.09
C LYS A 41 8.20 10.18 -20.82
N SER A 42 8.14 10.72 -22.03
CA SER A 42 9.31 10.94 -22.88
C SER A 42 9.60 12.43 -23.05
N LEU A 43 10.89 12.76 -23.14
CA LEU A 43 11.38 14.07 -23.57
C LEU A 43 12.54 13.88 -24.54
N THR A 44 12.59 14.77 -25.53
CA THR A 44 13.71 14.86 -26.47
C THR A 44 14.76 15.84 -25.92
N MET A 45 16.02 15.43 -25.99
CA MET A 45 17.14 16.19 -25.44
C MET A 45 18.39 16.01 -26.29
N THR A 46 19.32 16.94 -26.22
CA THR A 46 20.64 16.90 -26.84
C THR A 46 21.69 16.39 -25.85
N TYR A 47 22.91 16.19 -26.32
CA TYR A 47 24.02 15.64 -25.54
C TYR A 47 24.52 16.54 -24.39
N ILE A 48 23.99 17.76 -24.22
CA ILE A 48 24.34 18.71 -23.15
C ILE A 48 23.17 19.08 -22.26
N ASP A 49 22.00 18.49 -22.48
CA ASP A 49 20.76 18.85 -21.80
C ASP A 49 20.54 18.07 -20.50
N ALA A 50 19.61 18.57 -19.70
CA ALA A 50 19.16 17.91 -18.48
C ALA A 50 17.62 17.77 -18.42
N VAL A 51 17.16 16.81 -17.62
CA VAL A 51 15.76 16.56 -17.29
C VAL A 51 15.65 16.33 -15.79
N VAL A 52 14.67 16.96 -15.14
CA VAL A 52 14.34 16.71 -13.73
C VAL A 52 13.34 15.55 -13.67
N VAL A 53 13.52 14.65 -12.71
CA VAL A 53 12.61 13.55 -12.42
C VAL A 53 12.05 13.70 -11.01
N THR A 54 10.72 13.67 -10.89
CA THR A 54 9.97 13.68 -9.62
C THR A 54 9.16 12.40 -9.47
N LEU A 55 8.72 12.10 -8.24
CA LEU A 55 7.79 10.99 -7.95
C LEU A 55 6.42 11.55 -7.56
N SER A 56 5.35 10.85 -7.93
CA SER A 56 4.01 11.16 -7.41
C SER A 56 3.86 10.68 -5.94
N PRO A 57 2.88 11.22 -5.18
CA PRO A 57 2.64 10.83 -3.79
C PRO A 57 2.39 9.33 -3.58
N GLU A 58 1.84 8.63 -4.58
CA GLU A 58 1.53 7.19 -4.57
C GLU A 58 2.76 6.30 -4.80
N SER A 59 3.98 6.85 -4.67
CA SER A 59 5.25 6.16 -4.95
C SER A 59 5.59 4.98 -4.05
N ALA A 60 4.80 4.71 -3.01
CA ALA A 60 4.98 3.57 -2.09
C ALA A 60 5.04 2.21 -2.83
N PHE A 61 4.35 2.10 -3.97
CA PHE A 61 4.31 0.89 -4.78
C PHE A 61 5.46 0.77 -5.79
N LEU A 62 6.36 1.76 -5.87
CA LEU A 62 7.48 1.72 -6.80
C LEU A 62 8.64 0.89 -6.24
N LYS A 63 9.09 -0.11 -7.00
CA LYS A 63 10.36 -0.81 -6.77
C LYS A 63 11.54 -0.01 -7.29
N GLY A 64 11.32 0.77 -8.34
CA GLY A 64 12.34 1.47 -9.08
C GLY A 64 11.75 2.46 -10.07
N ILE A 65 12.63 3.18 -10.76
CA ILE A 65 12.33 3.84 -12.04
C ILE A 65 13.21 3.24 -13.13
N GLU A 66 12.67 3.13 -14.34
CA GLU A 66 13.41 2.77 -15.54
C GLU A 66 13.67 4.03 -16.36
N ILE A 67 14.90 4.20 -16.80
CA ILE A 67 15.37 5.27 -17.65
C ILE A 67 15.81 4.61 -18.96
N GLU A 68 15.03 4.82 -20.01
CA GLU A 68 15.35 4.38 -21.36
C GLU A 68 15.86 5.57 -22.16
N LEU A 69 17.03 5.41 -22.75
CA LEU A 69 17.64 6.38 -23.65
C LEU A 69 17.75 5.78 -25.04
N LYS A 70 16.96 6.29 -25.98
CA LYS A 70 17.11 5.98 -27.40
C LYS A 70 18.04 7.00 -28.04
N VAL A 71 19.06 6.50 -28.72
CA VAL A 71 20.07 7.31 -29.40
C VAL A 71 19.88 7.22 -30.92
N PRO A 72 20.17 8.29 -31.66
CA PRO A 72 20.05 8.26 -33.12
C PRO A 72 21.14 7.36 -33.73
N GLN A 73 20.87 6.75 -34.88
CA GLN A 73 21.79 5.78 -35.51
C GLN A 73 23.19 6.34 -35.76
N ILE A 74 23.27 7.64 -36.05
CA ILE A 74 24.53 8.35 -36.27
C ILE A 74 25.44 8.37 -35.02
N TYR A 75 24.88 8.28 -33.81
CA TYR A 75 25.65 8.18 -32.56
C TYR A 75 26.57 6.95 -32.52
N LEU A 76 26.23 5.87 -33.24
CA LEU A 76 27.05 4.65 -33.26
C LEU A 76 28.47 4.88 -33.82
N LYS A 77 28.66 5.92 -34.65
CA LYS A 77 29.98 6.35 -35.14
C LYS A 77 30.79 7.07 -34.05
N TYR A 78 30.11 7.68 -33.09
CA TYR A 78 30.67 8.47 -32.00
C TYR A 78 30.50 7.75 -30.66
N ARG A 79 30.66 6.43 -30.64
CA ARG A 79 30.52 5.61 -29.43
C ARG A 79 31.35 6.15 -28.26
N SER A 80 30.81 6.05 -27.05
CA SER A 80 31.48 6.49 -25.82
C SER A 80 31.84 7.99 -25.78
N SER A 81 31.23 8.81 -26.65
CA SER A 81 31.46 10.25 -26.69
C SER A 81 30.54 11.03 -25.75
N VAL A 82 29.46 10.41 -25.28
CA VAL A 82 28.47 11.03 -24.39
C VAL A 82 28.28 10.16 -23.15
N GLY A 83 28.27 10.82 -21.99
CA GLY A 83 27.95 10.23 -20.69
C GLY A 83 26.60 10.70 -20.18
N MET A 84 25.98 9.88 -19.35
CA MET A 84 24.78 10.21 -18.59
C MET A 84 25.13 10.25 -17.10
N SER A 85 24.73 11.32 -16.42
CA SER A 85 24.85 11.43 -14.96
C SER A 85 23.51 11.58 -14.29
N LEU A 86 23.42 11.02 -13.09
CA LEU A 86 22.30 11.17 -12.18
C LEU A 86 22.75 12.01 -10.99
N TYR A 87 21.97 13.03 -10.65
CA TYR A 87 22.27 13.96 -9.58
C TYR A 87 21.09 14.11 -8.59
N ASN A 88 21.37 14.50 -7.36
CA ASN A 88 20.40 14.95 -6.36
C ASN A 88 20.86 16.27 -5.69
N GLY A 89 20.11 16.73 -4.69
CA GLY A 89 20.39 17.98 -3.96
C GLY A 89 19.67 19.20 -4.53
N LEU A 90 18.71 18.99 -5.42
CA LEU A 90 17.91 20.07 -5.99
C LEU A 90 16.92 20.61 -4.94
N LYS A 91 17.10 21.88 -4.55
CA LYS A 91 16.29 22.53 -3.49
C LYS A 91 14.89 22.93 -3.93
N GLU A 92 14.77 23.43 -5.17
CA GLU A 92 13.52 23.90 -5.77
C GLU A 92 13.46 23.45 -7.23
N LEU A 93 12.26 23.32 -7.78
CA LEU A 93 12.07 22.92 -9.18
C LEU A 93 12.27 24.14 -10.12
N PRO A 94 13.36 24.18 -10.91
CA PRO A 94 13.59 25.26 -11.86
C PRO A 94 12.62 25.16 -13.05
N LYS A 95 12.40 26.31 -13.70
CA LYS A 95 11.67 26.37 -14.98
C LYS A 95 12.58 25.86 -16.12
N PRO A 96 11.99 25.29 -17.20
CA PRO A 96 12.76 24.92 -18.39
C PRO A 96 13.55 26.11 -18.96
N GLY A 97 14.75 25.84 -19.49
CA GLY A 97 15.68 26.86 -19.97
C GLY A 97 17.11 26.63 -19.50
N VAL A 98 17.97 27.64 -19.63
CA VAL A 98 19.35 27.58 -19.15
C VAL A 98 19.38 27.75 -17.63
N VAL A 99 19.99 26.79 -16.94
CA VAL A 99 20.05 26.74 -15.47
C VAL A 99 21.48 26.45 -15.02
N ASP A 100 21.89 27.12 -13.94
CA ASP A 100 23.11 26.84 -13.20
C ASP A 100 22.77 25.93 -12.01
N PHE A 101 23.31 24.71 -12.03
CA PHE A 101 23.12 23.71 -11.00
C PHE A 101 24.35 23.62 -10.10
N GLN A 102 24.11 23.30 -8.83
CA GLN A 102 25.10 22.83 -7.87
C GLN A 102 24.51 21.60 -7.18
N LEU A 103 24.90 20.41 -7.62
CA LEU A 103 24.23 19.16 -7.28
C LEU A 103 25.24 18.04 -6.97
N ASP A 104 24.83 17.07 -6.15
CA ASP A 104 25.68 15.93 -5.81
C ASP A 104 25.46 14.81 -6.84
N ARG A 105 26.55 14.26 -7.40
CA ARG A 105 26.46 13.19 -8.39
C ARG A 105 26.24 11.85 -7.69
N LEU A 106 25.13 11.19 -8.01
CA LEU A 106 24.77 9.86 -7.53
C LEU A 106 25.34 8.75 -8.42
N ALA A 107 25.37 8.96 -9.73
CA ALA A 107 25.80 7.97 -10.70
C ALA A 107 26.37 8.61 -11.96
N PHE A 108 27.25 7.88 -12.63
CA PHE A 108 27.77 8.24 -13.95
C PHE A 108 27.88 6.98 -14.81
N GLU A 109 27.37 7.04 -16.03
CA GLU A 109 27.41 5.96 -17.00
C GLU A 109 27.84 6.48 -18.37
N ILE A 110 28.69 5.73 -19.06
CA ILE A 110 29.02 6.02 -20.47
C ILE A 110 27.91 5.42 -21.33
N ILE A 111 27.33 6.20 -22.25
CA ILE A 111 26.27 5.68 -23.10
C ILE A 111 26.87 4.60 -24.03
N PRO A 112 26.38 3.35 -23.96
CA PRO A 112 26.92 2.24 -24.72
C PRO A 112 26.67 2.40 -26.22
N ALA A 113 27.45 1.71 -27.04
CA ALA A 113 27.35 1.72 -28.50
C ALA A 113 26.15 0.89 -29.02
N LYS A 114 24.94 1.18 -28.53
CA LYS A 114 23.68 0.55 -28.93
C LYS A 114 22.59 1.61 -29.08
N LEU A 115 21.60 1.36 -29.94
CA LEU A 115 20.50 2.30 -30.22
C LEU A 115 19.60 2.59 -29.01
N GLN A 116 19.65 1.73 -28.00
CA GLN A 116 18.84 1.84 -26.79
C GLN A 116 19.66 1.44 -25.56
N ALA A 117 19.78 2.34 -24.60
CA ALA A 117 20.32 2.08 -23.28
C ALA A 117 19.20 2.11 -22.25
N VAL A 118 19.19 1.14 -21.34
CA VAL A 118 18.17 1.04 -20.28
C VAL A 118 18.90 0.99 -18.95
N PHE A 119 18.53 1.91 -18.07
CA PHE A 119 19.04 2.01 -16.71
C PHE A 119 17.89 1.86 -15.73
N GLN A 120 18.08 1.12 -14.64
CA GLN A 120 17.06 0.96 -13.62
C GLN A 120 17.60 1.45 -12.28
N ILE A 121 16.88 2.39 -11.67
CA ILE A 121 17.23 2.98 -10.38
C ILE A 121 16.36 2.36 -9.29
N PRO A 122 16.92 1.61 -8.35
CA PRO A 122 16.17 1.00 -7.25
C PRO A 122 15.71 2.05 -6.24
N LEU A 123 14.44 1.95 -5.78
CA LEU A 123 13.88 2.88 -4.80
C LEU A 123 13.71 2.31 -3.39
N ARG A 124 13.73 0.99 -3.23
CA ARG A 124 13.48 0.34 -1.94
C ARG A 124 14.24 -0.97 -1.80
N GLN A 125 14.37 -1.45 -0.56
CA GLN A 125 14.91 -2.78 -0.28
C GLN A 125 14.04 -3.88 -0.92
N GLY A 126 14.65 -5.01 -1.25
CA GLY A 126 13.94 -6.13 -1.88
C GLY A 126 13.39 -5.83 -3.28
N HIS A 127 13.92 -4.83 -3.98
CA HIS A 127 13.46 -4.43 -5.33
C HIS A 127 13.62 -5.52 -6.39
N GLY A 128 14.60 -6.43 -6.26
CA GLY A 128 14.82 -7.55 -7.18
C GLY A 128 15.43 -7.20 -8.55
N LEU A 129 15.68 -5.91 -8.81
CA LEU A 129 16.34 -5.42 -10.04
C LEU A 129 17.79 -5.86 -10.09
N ARG A 130 18.27 -6.26 -11.27
CA ARG A 130 19.63 -6.78 -11.49
C ARG A 130 20.19 -6.28 -12.82
N THR A 131 21.49 -6.00 -12.85
CA THR A 131 22.22 -5.74 -14.09
C THR A 131 22.23 -6.98 -14.98
N SER A 132 22.03 -6.77 -16.28
CA SER A 132 22.05 -7.79 -17.34
C SER A 132 22.65 -7.18 -18.63
N PRO A 133 22.85 -7.95 -19.70
CA PRO A 133 23.36 -7.41 -20.97
C PRO A 133 22.51 -6.27 -21.56
N TYR A 134 21.21 -6.22 -21.23
CA TYR A 134 20.28 -5.24 -21.78
C TYR A 134 20.01 -4.06 -20.85
N VAL A 135 20.18 -4.25 -19.53
CA VAL A 135 19.80 -3.29 -18.48
C VAL A 135 20.95 -3.09 -17.49
N THR A 136 21.25 -1.83 -17.17
CA THR A 136 22.23 -1.47 -16.14
C THR A 136 21.52 -0.98 -14.87
N VAL A 137 21.99 -1.41 -13.69
CA VAL A 137 21.60 -0.84 -12.40
C VAL A 137 22.78 -0.03 -11.88
N PRO A 138 22.84 1.30 -12.15
CA PRO A 138 24.05 2.09 -11.95
C PRO A 138 24.26 2.56 -10.51
N THR A 139 23.31 2.30 -9.62
CA THR A 139 23.30 2.82 -8.25
C THR A 139 22.97 1.74 -7.23
N GLY A 140 23.26 2.03 -5.96
CA GLY A 140 22.53 1.45 -4.85
C GLY A 140 21.07 1.95 -4.80
N ILE A 141 20.40 1.71 -3.68
CA ILE A 141 19.03 2.18 -3.47
C ILE A 141 19.02 3.70 -3.29
N ILE A 142 18.21 4.37 -4.10
CA ILE A 142 17.91 5.80 -3.97
C ILE A 142 16.52 5.93 -3.36
N PRO A 143 16.39 6.22 -2.05
CA PRO A 143 15.08 6.27 -1.41
C PRO A 143 14.22 7.40 -2.00
N PRO A 144 12.88 7.28 -2.00
CA PRO A 144 11.98 8.30 -2.55
C PRO A 144 12.21 9.71 -2.01
N THR A 145 12.69 9.84 -0.77
CA THR A 145 13.05 11.12 -0.12
C THR A 145 14.23 11.85 -0.78
N THR A 146 14.99 11.19 -1.66
CA THR A 146 16.12 11.78 -2.39
C THR A 146 15.66 12.58 -3.62
N PHE A 147 14.42 12.35 -4.07
CA PHE A 147 13.86 13.09 -5.20
C PHE A 147 13.58 14.55 -4.81
N PRO A 148 13.66 15.49 -5.76
CA PRO A 148 13.85 15.30 -7.20
C PRO A 148 15.29 14.93 -7.62
N LEU A 149 15.38 14.16 -8.71
CA LEU A 149 16.65 13.81 -9.35
C LEU A 149 16.85 14.60 -10.64
N VAL A 150 18.10 14.79 -11.06
CA VAL A 150 18.44 15.39 -12.35
C VAL A 150 19.22 14.39 -13.19
N ILE A 151 18.71 14.08 -14.38
CA ILE A 151 19.41 13.30 -15.41
C ILE A 151 20.04 14.28 -16.38
N ARG A 152 21.34 14.18 -16.60
CA ARG A 152 22.08 15.05 -17.53
C ARG A 152 22.89 14.24 -18.51
N LEU A 153 22.85 14.64 -19.78
CA LEU A 153 23.80 14.20 -20.78
C LEU A 153 24.98 15.16 -20.84
N MET A 154 26.18 14.63 -21.08
CA MET A 154 27.39 15.44 -21.23
C MET A 154 28.38 14.83 -22.23
N PRO A 155 29.13 15.65 -22.98
CA PRO A 155 30.23 15.17 -23.81
C PRO A 155 31.39 14.68 -22.95
N LEU A 156 32.03 13.59 -23.38
CA LEU A 156 33.23 13.02 -22.77
C LEU A 156 34.50 13.31 -23.58
N ILE A 157 34.34 13.76 -24.82
CA ILE A 157 35.43 14.14 -25.71
C ILE A 157 35.26 15.59 -26.17
N LYS A 158 36.39 16.25 -26.45
CA LYS A 158 36.40 17.59 -27.05
C LYS A 158 36.30 17.48 -28.57
N GLY A 159 35.77 18.52 -29.22
CA GLY A 159 35.72 18.60 -30.68
C GLY A 159 34.73 17.64 -31.31
N LEU A 160 33.53 17.55 -30.75
CA LEU A 160 32.41 16.85 -31.39
C LEU A 160 32.03 17.57 -32.69
N SER A 161 31.65 16.81 -33.72
CA SER A 161 31.17 17.37 -34.97
C SER A 161 29.82 18.06 -34.77
N GLU A 162 29.50 19.03 -35.63
CA GLU A 162 28.17 19.70 -35.66
C GLU A 162 27.01 18.70 -35.78
N GLU A 163 27.27 17.56 -36.43
CA GLU A 163 26.34 16.42 -36.50
C GLU A 163 25.99 15.87 -35.11
N VAL A 164 26.96 15.75 -34.19
CA VAL A 164 26.72 15.31 -32.80
C VAL A 164 26.03 16.40 -31.99
N GLU A 165 26.34 17.66 -32.28
CA GLU A 165 25.78 18.77 -31.52
C GLU A 165 24.26 18.91 -31.70
N THR A 166 23.78 18.52 -32.88
CA THR A 166 22.37 18.55 -33.27
C THR A 166 21.66 17.22 -33.03
N MET A 167 22.33 16.20 -32.47
CA MET A 167 21.71 14.89 -32.21
C MET A 167 20.63 14.98 -31.14
N GLU A 168 19.49 14.39 -31.47
CA GLU A 168 18.37 14.24 -30.56
C GLU A 168 18.34 12.84 -29.94
N PHE A 169 18.44 12.82 -28.62
CA PHE A 169 18.28 11.68 -27.75
C PHE A 169 16.87 11.68 -27.19
N ASN A 170 16.20 10.54 -27.20
CA ASN A 170 14.88 10.41 -26.61
C ASN A 170 15.01 9.70 -25.27
N LEU A 171 14.75 10.44 -24.19
CA LEU A 171 14.74 9.95 -22.82
C LEU A 171 13.31 9.62 -22.42
N THR A 172 13.06 8.36 -22.06
CA THR A 172 11.80 7.92 -21.48
C THR A 172 12.04 7.46 -20.05
N VAL A 173 11.25 7.98 -19.09
CA VAL A 173 11.32 7.54 -17.69
C VAL A 173 10.00 6.88 -17.32
N ARG A 174 10.05 5.64 -16.83
CA ARG A 174 8.89 4.80 -16.48
C ARG A 174 8.95 4.32 -15.04
N PRO A 175 7.80 4.13 -14.37
CA PRO A 175 7.78 3.47 -13.07
C PRO A 175 8.08 1.98 -13.20
N ILE A 176 8.84 1.42 -12.26
CA ILE A 176 8.92 -0.04 -12.06
C ILE A 176 8.06 -0.37 -10.85
N ILE A 177 6.87 -0.89 -11.10
CA ILE A 177 5.84 -1.06 -10.09
C ILE A 177 5.98 -2.44 -9.43
N ALA A 178 5.82 -2.51 -8.11
CA ALA A 178 5.68 -3.77 -7.39
C ALA A 178 4.41 -4.53 -7.81
N ASP A 179 4.35 -5.81 -7.50
CA ASP A 179 3.13 -6.61 -7.67
C ASP A 179 2.36 -6.61 -6.34
N GLU A 180 2.07 -5.39 -5.88
CA GLU A 180 1.55 -5.07 -4.57
C GLU A 180 0.52 -3.96 -4.70
N GLY A 181 -0.44 -3.94 -3.79
CA GLY A 181 -1.34 -2.82 -3.54
C GLY A 181 -1.50 -2.62 -2.04
N ALA A 182 -2.37 -1.69 -1.66
CA ALA A 182 -2.62 -1.37 -0.25
C ALA A 182 -4.06 -1.66 0.14
N LEU A 183 -4.26 -2.16 1.36
CA LEU A 183 -5.55 -2.20 2.03
C LEU A 183 -5.60 -1.13 3.09
N ARG A 184 -6.64 -0.30 3.07
CA ARG A 184 -7.02 0.57 4.18
C ARG A 184 -8.33 0.07 4.76
N LEU A 185 -8.23 -0.64 5.89
CA LEU A 185 -9.38 -1.25 6.54
C LEU A 185 -9.92 -0.34 7.65
N ARG A 186 -11.24 -0.19 7.71
CA ARG A 186 -11.97 0.44 8.80
C ARG A 186 -12.98 -0.55 9.35
N VAL A 187 -12.89 -0.85 10.65
CA VAL A 187 -13.85 -1.69 11.35
C VAL A 187 -14.65 -0.82 12.30
N ARG A 188 -15.98 -0.92 12.23
CA ARG A 188 -16.91 -0.09 13.01
C ARG A 188 -17.77 -0.97 13.91
N PRO A 189 -17.45 -1.06 15.22
CA PRO A 189 -18.35 -1.66 16.18
C PRO A 189 -19.57 -0.76 16.43
N PRO A 190 -20.72 -1.32 16.84
CA PRO A 190 -21.84 -0.56 17.37
C PRO A 190 -21.43 0.34 18.54
N GLU A 191 -22.04 1.52 18.65
CA GLU A 191 -21.67 2.55 19.65
C GLU A 191 -21.66 1.99 21.09
N ALA A 192 -22.68 1.21 21.45
CA ALA A 192 -22.85 0.62 22.78
C ALA A 192 -21.78 -0.45 23.13
N MET A 193 -21.04 -0.94 22.12
CA MET A 193 -20.07 -2.03 22.26
C MET A 193 -18.68 -1.64 21.74
N LYS A 194 -18.38 -0.34 21.63
CA LYS A 194 -17.13 0.17 21.05
C LYS A 194 -15.85 -0.40 21.66
N ASP A 195 -15.88 -0.66 22.97
CA ASP A 195 -14.70 -1.14 23.71
C ASP A 195 -14.58 -2.67 23.73
N LYS A 196 -15.50 -3.40 23.07
CA LYS A 196 -15.45 -4.86 23.03
C LYS A 196 -14.36 -5.34 22.07
N PRO A 197 -13.55 -6.33 22.47
CA PRO A 197 -12.43 -6.79 21.69
C PRO A 197 -12.87 -7.61 20.48
N PHE A 198 -12.08 -7.52 19.41
CA PHE A 198 -12.17 -8.38 18.24
C PHE A 198 -10.78 -8.57 17.63
N THR A 199 -10.61 -9.67 16.89
CA THR A 199 -9.37 -10.00 16.18
C THR A 199 -9.61 -9.88 14.70
N VAL A 200 -8.74 -9.13 14.01
CA VAL A 200 -8.72 -9.04 12.55
C VAL A 200 -7.65 -9.99 12.01
N LEU A 201 -8.02 -10.81 11.05
CA LEU A 201 -7.13 -11.69 10.31
C LEU A 201 -7.21 -11.36 8.81
N ILE A 202 -6.05 -11.32 8.16
CA ILE A 202 -5.95 -11.27 6.71
C ILE A 202 -5.13 -12.49 6.28
N ASP A 203 -5.71 -13.31 5.41
CA ASP A 203 -5.14 -14.60 4.98
C ASP A 203 -4.71 -15.47 6.16
N ASP A 204 -5.61 -15.60 7.15
CA ASP A 204 -5.41 -16.33 8.42
C ASP A 204 -4.28 -15.81 9.32
N VAL A 205 -3.70 -14.64 9.00
CA VAL A 205 -2.68 -13.99 9.81
C VAL A 205 -3.30 -12.85 10.61
N VAL A 206 -3.12 -12.89 11.94
CA VAL A 206 -3.57 -11.81 12.85
C VAL A 206 -2.90 -10.48 12.48
N VAL A 207 -3.71 -9.42 12.41
CA VAL A 207 -3.29 -8.05 12.12
C VAL A 207 -3.56 -7.17 13.35
N PRO A 208 -2.55 -6.94 14.22
CA PRO A 208 -2.76 -6.22 15.49
C PRO A 208 -3.15 -4.74 15.30
N ASP A 209 -2.61 -4.09 14.28
CA ASP A 209 -2.88 -2.68 13.97
C ASP A 209 -3.49 -2.57 12.57
N PHE A 210 -4.76 -2.97 12.45
CA PHE A 210 -5.53 -2.92 11.21
C PHE A 210 -5.91 -1.50 10.78
N SER A 211 -5.67 -0.50 11.64
CA SER A 211 -5.96 0.91 11.36
C SER A 211 -4.98 1.53 10.36
N LYS A 212 -3.76 0.96 10.29
CA LYS A 212 -2.74 1.37 9.33
C LYS A 212 -2.96 0.75 7.98
N GLU A 213 -2.58 1.51 6.95
CA GLU A 213 -2.53 1.00 5.59
C GLU A 213 -1.55 -0.18 5.51
N ARG A 214 -1.98 -1.26 4.88
CA ARG A 214 -1.21 -2.51 4.79
C ARG A 214 -0.92 -2.84 3.35
N ILE A 215 0.36 -3.01 3.03
CA ILE A 215 0.80 -3.47 1.72
C ILE A 215 0.59 -4.99 1.63
N LEU A 216 -0.10 -5.42 0.58
CA LEU A 216 -0.40 -6.81 0.27
C LEU A 216 0.00 -7.10 -1.18
N LYS A 217 0.22 -8.36 -1.51
CA LYS A 217 0.47 -8.76 -2.90
C LYS A 217 -0.78 -8.50 -3.75
N THR A 218 -0.62 -8.36 -5.05
CA THR A 218 -1.76 -8.31 -5.95
C THR A 218 -2.44 -9.67 -6.01
N GLY A 219 -3.78 -9.67 -6.02
CA GLY A 219 -4.59 -10.90 -6.08
C GLY A 219 -5.73 -10.93 -5.08
N GLU A 220 -6.32 -12.11 -4.93
CA GLU A 220 -7.39 -12.38 -3.99
C GLU A 220 -6.83 -12.59 -2.57
N HIS A 221 -7.50 -11.97 -1.60
CA HIS A 221 -7.20 -12.04 -0.17
C HIS A 221 -8.47 -12.28 0.62
N TYR A 222 -8.29 -12.82 1.83
CA TYR A 222 -9.40 -13.14 2.73
C TYR A 222 -9.32 -12.37 4.04
N LEU A 223 -10.40 -11.66 4.37
CA LEU A 223 -10.58 -10.97 5.64
C LEU A 223 -11.48 -11.83 6.55
N SER A 224 -11.04 -12.04 7.79
CA SER A 224 -11.85 -12.60 8.86
C SER A 224 -11.79 -11.70 10.10
N ILE A 225 -12.94 -11.40 10.68
CA ILE A 225 -13.04 -10.68 11.95
C ILE A 225 -13.78 -11.56 12.95
N ILE A 226 -13.09 -11.93 14.03
CA ILE A 226 -13.56 -12.88 15.03
C ILE A 226 -13.68 -12.16 16.37
N SER A 227 -14.79 -12.40 17.06
CA SER A 227 -15.07 -11.85 18.40
C SER A 227 -16.02 -12.77 19.15
N GLU A 228 -16.00 -12.70 20.47
CA GLU A 228 -17.03 -13.32 21.32
C GLU A 228 -18.28 -12.43 21.46
N ASP A 229 -18.15 -11.13 21.19
CA ASP A 229 -19.22 -10.13 21.35
C ASP A 229 -19.90 -9.81 20.01
N PHE A 230 -19.20 -10.00 18.88
CA PHE A 230 -19.70 -9.71 17.54
C PHE A 230 -19.86 -10.95 16.66
N ARG A 231 -20.78 -10.87 15.70
CA ARG A 231 -20.91 -11.90 14.66
C ARG A 231 -19.63 -11.94 13.84
N THR A 232 -19.18 -13.16 13.53
CA THR A 232 -18.02 -13.35 12.66
C THR A 232 -18.29 -12.75 11.28
N GLU A 233 -17.38 -11.90 10.83
CA GLU A 233 -17.40 -11.35 9.48
C GLU A 233 -16.31 -12.04 8.65
N SER A 234 -16.66 -12.45 7.44
CA SER A 234 -15.76 -13.14 6.52
C SER A 234 -15.99 -12.62 5.11
N ARG A 235 -14.94 -12.08 4.47
CA ARG A 235 -15.04 -11.44 3.15
C ARG A 235 -13.82 -11.73 2.31
N THR A 236 -14.04 -12.00 1.04
CA THR A 236 -13.00 -12.03 0.03
C THR A 236 -12.85 -10.64 -0.60
N PHE A 237 -11.62 -10.22 -0.86
CA PHE A 237 -11.34 -8.95 -1.53
C PHE A 237 -10.14 -9.06 -2.47
N ILE A 238 -10.07 -8.16 -3.45
CA ILE A 238 -9.02 -8.17 -4.46
C ILE A 238 -8.14 -6.94 -4.26
N ILE A 239 -6.83 -7.17 -4.17
CA ILE A 239 -5.82 -6.12 -4.18
C ILE A 239 -5.34 -5.94 -5.61
N GLU A 240 -5.60 -4.76 -6.15
CA GLU A 240 -5.11 -4.36 -7.47
C GLU A 240 -3.69 -3.79 -7.37
N ARG A 241 -2.91 -3.96 -8.44
CA ARG A 241 -1.53 -3.48 -8.51
C ARG A 241 -1.47 -1.96 -8.39
N ALA A 242 -0.66 -1.49 -7.46
CA ALA A 242 -0.41 -0.09 -7.14
C ALA A 242 -1.65 0.77 -6.91
N ARG A 243 -2.66 0.17 -6.28
CA ARG A 243 -3.87 0.85 -5.86
C ARG A 243 -4.12 0.59 -4.39
N THR A 244 -4.79 1.55 -3.76
CA THR A 244 -5.28 1.42 -2.39
C THR A 244 -6.76 1.06 -2.42
N LEU A 245 -7.11 -0.05 -1.79
CA LEU A 245 -8.49 -0.46 -1.54
C LEU A 245 -8.93 0.07 -0.16
N ASP A 246 -9.90 0.97 -0.14
CA ASP A 246 -10.57 1.40 1.09
C ASP A 246 -11.75 0.46 1.39
N MET A 247 -11.68 -0.26 2.52
CA MET A 247 -12.72 -1.20 2.95
C MET A 247 -13.29 -0.79 4.29
N THR A 248 -14.62 -0.84 4.43
CA THR A 248 -15.32 -0.65 5.71
C THR A 248 -16.14 -1.88 6.06
N VAL A 249 -16.03 -2.33 7.32
CA VAL A 249 -16.81 -3.43 7.88
C VAL A 249 -17.52 -2.95 9.14
N ASP A 250 -18.85 -3.00 9.13
CA ASP A 250 -19.68 -2.70 10.29
C ASP A 250 -19.97 -4.01 11.04
N LEU A 251 -19.52 -4.09 12.30
CA LEU A 251 -19.74 -5.28 13.13
C LEU A 251 -21.17 -5.32 13.64
N ARG A 252 -21.69 -6.53 13.79
CA ARG A 252 -23.04 -6.78 14.27
C ARG A 252 -23.01 -7.45 15.63
N ASP A 253 -23.87 -6.98 16.52
CA ASP A 253 -24.10 -7.57 17.82
C ASP A 253 -24.56 -9.04 17.71
N THR A 254 -24.20 -9.82 18.71
CA THR A 254 -24.61 -11.21 18.91
C THR A 254 -25.73 -11.36 19.94
N THR A 255 -26.32 -10.28 20.46
CA THR A 255 -27.45 -10.37 21.39
C THR A 255 -28.56 -11.27 20.82
N PRO A 256 -28.87 -12.39 21.49
CA PRO A 256 -29.96 -13.27 21.11
C PRO A 256 -31.31 -12.57 21.15
N VAL A 257 -32.22 -13.04 20.30
CA VAL A 257 -33.60 -12.53 20.26
C VAL A 257 -34.57 -13.67 20.53
N LEU A 258 -35.51 -13.44 21.45
CA LEU A 258 -36.63 -14.33 21.75
C LEU A 258 -37.92 -13.77 21.18
N GLN A 259 -38.76 -14.65 20.65
CA GLN A 259 -40.12 -14.35 20.26
C GLN A 259 -41.05 -15.49 20.70
N PHE A 260 -42.20 -15.14 21.31
CA PHE A 260 -43.19 -16.13 21.72
C PHE A 260 -44.43 -16.11 20.83
N GLU A 261 -44.86 -17.29 20.43
CA GLU A 261 -46.12 -17.53 19.74
C GLU A 261 -47.05 -18.31 20.67
N VAL A 262 -47.91 -17.57 21.39
CA VAL A 262 -48.79 -18.16 22.42
C VAL A 262 -50.26 -17.81 22.18
N PRO A 263 -51.19 -18.73 22.52
CA PRO A 263 -52.63 -18.48 22.50
C PRO A 263 -53.01 -17.25 23.33
N GLU A 264 -54.17 -16.66 23.04
CA GLU A 264 -54.72 -15.59 23.85
C GLU A 264 -54.90 -16.01 25.32
N ASN A 265 -54.73 -15.06 26.24
CA ASN A 265 -54.78 -15.27 27.69
C ASN A 265 -53.67 -16.14 28.31
N THR A 266 -52.64 -16.49 27.55
CA THR A 266 -51.45 -17.18 28.10
C THR A 266 -50.55 -16.17 28.82
N ARG A 267 -50.20 -16.45 30.09
CA ARG A 267 -49.15 -15.71 30.81
C ARG A 267 -47.80 -16.38 30.58
N VAL A 268 -46.82 -15.61 30.12
CA VAL A 268 -45.46 -16.10 29.85
C VAL A 268 -44.52 -15.49 30.88
N TYR A 269 -43.77 -16.35 31.56
CA TYR A 269 -42.72 -15.96 32.49
C TYR A 269 -41.37 -16.40 31.94
N LEU A 270 -40.39 -15.51 31.95
CA LEU A 270 -38.98 -15.81 31.69
C LEU A 270 -38.22 -15.59 32.99
N ASP A 271 -37.57 -16.62 33.51
CA ASP A 271 -36.85 -16.60 34.79
C ASP A 271 -37.71 -16.03 35.93
N ASP A 272 -38.95 -16.52 36.01
CA ASP A 272 -39.99 -16.11 36.97
C ASP A 272 -40.51 -14.67 36.83
N ILE A 273 -40.04 -13.91 35.83
CA ILE A 273 -40.52 -12.56 35.53
C ILE A 273 -41.64 -12.62 34.48
N LEU A 274 -42.80 -12.05 34.79
CA LEU A 274 -43.93 -11.97 33.86
C LEU A 274 -43.61 -11.03 32.69
N LEU A 275 -43.66 -11.55 31.46
CA LEU A 275 -43.50 -10.76 30.24
C LEU A 275 -44.80 -10.05 29.91
N THR A 276 -44.78 -8.72 29.89
CA THR A 276 -45.98 -7.89 29.63
C THR A 276 -46.35 -7.87 28.13
N ASN A 277 -45.37 -8.02 27.24
CA ASN A 277 -45.52 -7.99 25.78
C ASN A 277 -44.83 -9.21 25.12
N SER A 278 -45.24 -10.43 25.48
CA SER A 278 -44.59 -11.67 25.02
C SER A 278 -44.60 -11.90 23.50
N ARG A 279 -45.51 -11.24 22.76
CA ARG A 279 -45.65 -11.39 21.30
C ARG A 279 -44.66 -10.55 20.47
N GLN A 280 -43.95 -9.60 21.08
CA GLN A 280 -42.92 -8.84 20.37
C GLN A 280 -41.54 -9.48 20.57
N PRO A 281 -40.69 -9.49 19.54
CA PRO A 281 -39.30 -9.92 19.71
C PRO A 281 -38.58 -9.05 20.73
N PHE A 282 -37.81 -9.66 21.63
CA PHE A 282 -36.99 -8.93 22.59
C PHE A 282 -35.64 -9.59 22.81
N SER A 283 -34.67 -8.78 23.19
CA SER A 283 -33.29 -9.19 23.48
C SER A 283 -33.19 -9.90 24.82
N VAL A 284 -32.34 -10.92 24.89
CA VAL A 284 -32.11 -11.70 26.10
C VAL A 284 -30.63 -12.04 26.24
N GLU A 285 -30.15 -12.17 27.47
CA GLU A 285 -28.79 -12.63 27.72
C GLU A 285 -28.59 -14.08 27.25
N PRO A 286 -27.38 -14.46 26.81
CA PRO A 286 -27.05 -15.86 26.57
C PRO A 286 -26.95 -16.63 27.89
N GLY A 287 -27.41 -17.89 27.93
CA GLY A 287 -27.34 -18.72 29.13
C GLY A 287 -28.46 -19.73 29.26
N GLN A 288 -28.58 -20.30 30.47
CA GLN A 288 -29.72 -21.15 30.82
C GLN A 288 -30.87 -20.27 31.29
N HIS A 289 -32.02 -20.42 30.65
CA HIS A 289 -33.24 -19.71 31.01
C HIS A 289 -34.36 -20.70 31.26
N THR A 290 -35.31 -20.30 32.10
CA THR A 290 -36.52 -21.07 32.36
C THR A 290 -37.72 -20.27 31.85
N VAL A 291 -38.49 -20.88 30.95
CA VAL A 291 -39.75 -20.31 30.50
C VAL A 291 -40.90 -21.09 31.10
N ARG A 292 -41.83 -20.38 31.71
CA ARG A 292 -43.08 -20.93 32.24
C ARG A 292 -44.26 -20.29 31.51
N PHE A 293 -45.06 -21.15 30.88
CA PHE A 293 -46.35 -20.78 30.31
C PHE A 293 -47.44 -21.12 31.31
N GLN A 294 -48.42 -20.23 31.49
CA GLN A 294 -49.58 -20.46 32.35
C GLN A 294 -50.86 -20.12 31.59
N VAL A 295 -51.76 -21.11 31.50
CA VAL A 295 -53.07 -21.01 30.84
C VAL A 295 -54.12 -21.46 31.86
N GLY A 296 -54.87 -20.51 32.43
CA GLY A 296 -55.74 -20.79 33.58
C GLY A 296 -54.93 -21.33 34.76
N ASP A 297 -55.31 -22.53 35.24
CA ASP A 297 -54.65 -23.23 36.35
C ASP A 297 -53.51 -24.16 35.90
N TYR A 298 -53.36 -24.38 34.59
CA TYR A 298 -52.30 -25.22 34.05
C TYR A 298 -51.03 -24.44 33.84
N SER A 299 -49.89 -25.06 34.15
CA SER A 299 -48.57 -24.50 33.86
C SER A 299 -47.66 -25.52 33.19
N VAL A 300 -46.87 -25.03 32.24
CA VAL A 300 -45.84 -25.81 31.55
C VAL A 300 -44.53 -25.06 31.69
N VAL A 301 -43.51 -25.76 32.19
CA VAL A 301 -42.16 -25.21 32.37
C VAL A 301 -41.21 -25.88 31.38
N LYS A 302 -40.37 -25.08 30.73
CA LYS A 302 -39.30 -25.54 29.84
C LYS A 302 -38.00 -24.82 30.18
N HIS A 303 -36.93 -25.59 30.26
CA HIS A 303 -35.57 -25.07 30.34
C HIS A 303 -35.01 -24.95 28.93
N LEU A 304 -34.32 -23.85 28.65
CA LEU A 304 -33.75 -23.58 27.34
C LEU A 304 -32.37 -22.94 27.49
N THR A 305 -31.46 -23.37 26.64
CA THR A 305 -30.10 -22.82 26.55
C THR A 305 -30.05 -21.84 25.38
N ILE A 306 -29.90 -20.56 25.68
CA ILE A 306 -29.80 -19.49 24.70
C ILE A 306 -28.34 -19.27 24.35
N GLU A 307 -28.00 -19.59 23.11
CA GLU A 307 -26.71 -19.27 22.50
C GLU A 307 -26.73 -17.88 21.83
N LYS A 308 -25.56 -17.21 21.89
CA LYS A 308 -25.26 -15.96 21.18
C LYS A 308 -25.59 -16.05 19.69
N GLY A 309 -26.09 -14.94 19.14
CA GLY A 309 -26.30 -14.70 17.72
C GLY A 309 -27.53 -15.38 17.12
N LYS A 310 -28.25 -16.20 17.89
CA LYS A 310 -29.43 -16.93 17.44
C LYS A 310 -30.73 -16.19 17.74
N THR A 311 -31.76 -16.51 16.95
CA THR A 311 -33.14 -16.09 17.18
C THR A 311 -33.95 -17.32 17.53
N TYR A 312 -34.72 -17.26 18.61
CA TYR A 312 -35.51 -18.36 19.13
C TYR A 312 -37.00 -18.01 19.06
N ASN A 313 -37.74 -18.80 18.30
CA ASN A 313 -39.20 -18.73 18.24
C ASN A 313 -39.76 -19.86 19.10
N ILE A 314 -40.43 -19.50 20.20
CA ILE A 314 -40.99 -20.47 21.15
C ILE A 314 -42.51 -20.44 21.02
N ALA A 315 -43.06 -21.52 20.47
CA ALA A 315 -44.48 -21.67 20.27
C ALA A 315 -45.10 -22.58 21.33
N LEU A 316 -46.24 -22.17 21.90
CA LEU A 316 -47.10 -23.03 22.72
C LEU A 316 -48.28 -23.49 21.85
N THR A 317 -48.30 -24.76 21.51
CA THR A 317 -49.43 -25.40 20.84
C THR A 317 -50.28 -26.19 21.84
N ILE A 318 -51.60 -26.02 21.78
CA ILE A 318 -52.57 -26.78 22.57
C ILE A 318 -53.31 -27.69 21.59
N ASP A 319 -53.25 -29.00 21.82
CA ASP A 319 -53.93 -30.00 20.99
C ASP A 319 -54.94 -30.79 21.83
N VAL A 320 -56.05 -31.21 21.21
CA VAL A 320 -57.15 -31.92 21.86
C VAL A 320 -57.36 -33.24 21.13
N LEU A 321 -57.00 -34.35 21.80
CA LEU A 321 -57.22 -35.69 21.28
C LEU A 321 -58.53 -36.26 21.83
N ILE A 322 -59.46 -36.54 20.93
CA ILE A 322 -60.70 -37.26 21.24
C ILE A 322 -60.52 -38.71 20.81
N LYS A 323 -60.72 -39.67 21.73
CA LYS A 323 -60.78 -41.10 21.43
C LYS A 323 -62.18 -41.61 21.77
N GLU A 324 -62.76 -42.39 20.87
CA GLU A 324 -63.92 -43.21 21.15
C GLU A 324 -63.44 -44.54 21.75
N ASP A 325 -64.09 -44.98 22.84
CA ASP A 325 -63.92 -46.32 23.41
C ASP A 325 -64.72 -47.36 22.62
#